data_AF-A0A0E2NJP7-F1
#
_entry.id   AF-A0A0E2NJP7-F1
#
_cell.length_a   1.000
_cell.length_b   1.000
_cell.length_c   1.000
_cell.angle_alpha   90.00
_cell.angle_beta   90.00
_cell.angle_gamma   90.00
#
_symmetry.space_group_name_H-M   'P 1'
#
loop_
_entity.id
_entity.type
_entity.pdbx_description
1 polymer ?
#
loop_
_entity_poly.entity_id
_entity_poly.type
_entity_poly.pdbx_seq_one_letter_code
_entity_poly.pdbx_strand_id
1 'polypeptide(L)'
;MMRRRVQLVTLDCALVIAEEGSFLAASRRLGIHHSALSRRIRDLEHSLGTALFERHSGGVRPTVAGAGLLRNLRRVLADLDGTLTMVKTARGVQDASLATGLEAPLHATEILDAVTDVIRSRPDVSLRLVETKRGAARSP
;
A
#
# COMPACT_ATOMS: atom_id res chain seq x y z
N MET A 1 -17.69 -19.49 -5.03
CA MET A 1 -17.22 -18.14 -5.42
C MET A 1 -17.06 -17.26 -4.17
N MET A 2 -15.89 -17.25 -3.53
CA MET A 2 -15.65 -16.66 -2.19
C MET A 2 -15.43 -15.13 -2.22
N ARG A 3 -14.99 -14.59 -3.37
CA ARG A 3 -14.66 -13.16 -3.56
C ARG A 3 -15.80 -12.18 -3.29
N ARG A 4 -17.07 -12.56 -3.46
CA ARG A 4 -18.23 -11.66 -3.24
C ARG A 4 -18.58 -11.42 -1.77
N ARG A 5 -18.09 -12.25 -0.84
CA ARG A 5 -18.38 -12.13 0.61
C ARG A 5 -17.30 -11.39 1.41
N VAL A 6 -16.10 -11.28 0.86
CA VAL A 6 -14.97 -10.61 1.51
C VAL A 6 -14.83 -9.20 0.93
N GLN A 7 -15.20 -8.19 1.71
CA GLN A 7 -15.08 -6.78 1.30
C GLN A 7 -13.75 -6.19 1.75
N LEU A 8 -13.09 -5.39 0.89
CA LEU A 8 -11.80 -4.76 1.19
C LEU A 8 -11.87 -3.90 2.46
N VAL A 9 -12.94 -3.15 2.65
CA VAL A 9 -13.19 -2.36 3.87
C VAL A 9 -13.19 -3.23 5.13
N THR A 10 -13.69 -4.46 5.04
CA THR A 10 -13.70 -5.40 6.18
C THR A 10 -12.31 -5.95 6.47
N LEU A 11 -11.50 -6.14 5.43
CA LEU A 11 -10.10 -6.52 5.55
C LEU A 11 -9.25 -5.39 6.15
N ASP A 12 -9.49 -4.13 5.78
CA ASP A 12 -8.85 -2.96 6.40
C ASP A 12 -9.23 -2.83 7.88
N CYS A 13 -10.50 -3.06 8.23
CA CYS A 13 -10.93 -3.10 9.62
C CYS A 13 -10.12 -4.13 10.43
N ALA A 14 -9.87 -5.31 9.86
CA ALA A 14 -9.08 -6.35 10.52
C ALA A 14 -7.61 -5.92 10.71
N LEU A 15 -7.01 -5.22 9.75
CA LEU A 15 -5.67 -4.64 9.91
C LEU A 15 -5.59 -3.66 11.07
N VAL A 16 -6.54 -2.72 11.13
CA VAL A 16 -6.55 -1.72 12.21
C VAL A 16 -6.78 -2.39 13.57
N ILE A 17 -7.64 -3.39 13.68
CA ILE A 17 -7.81 -4.15 14.94
C ILE A 17 -6.50 -4.83 15.36
N ALA A 18 -5.76 -5.41 14.42
CA ALA A 18 -4.49 -6.05 14.70
C ALA A 18 -3.39 -5.06 15.13
N GLU A 19 -3.41 -3.84 14.58
CA GLU A 19 -2.49 -2.76 14.96
C GLU A 19 -2.79 -2.22 16.36
N GLU A 20 -4.06 -1.97 16.66
CA GLU A 20 -4.50 -1.41 17.94
C GLU A 20 -4.51 -2.45 19.07
N GLY A 21 -4.54 -3.74 18.74
CA GLY A 21 -4.71 -4.83 19.72
C GLY A 21 -6.04 -4.77 20.49
N SER A 22 -6.99 -3.95 20.03
CA SER A 22 -8.24 -3.68 20.73
C SER A 22 -9.33 -3.27 19.73
N PHE A 23 -10.47 -3.95 19.79
CA PHE A 23 -11.65 -3.56 19.01
C PHE A 23 -12.16 -2.16 19.40
N LEU A 24 -12.02 -1.76 20.66
CA LEU A 24 -12.47 -0.45 21.13
C LEU A 24 -11.59 0.68 20.58
N ALA A 25 -10.27 0.50 20.62
CA ALA A 25 -9.34 1.47 20.05
C ALA A 25 -9.49 1.55 18.52
N ALA A 26 -9.61 0.41 17.84
CA ALA A 26 -9.88 0.36 16.40
C ALA A 26 -11.21 1.02 16.03
N SER A 27 -12.26 0.81 16.84
CA SER A 27 -13.56 1.48 16.67
C SER A 27 -13.43 3.01 16.72
N ARG A 28 -12.66 3.54 17.68
CA ARG A 28 -12.39 4.97 17.80
C ARG A 28 -11.59 5.49 16.60
N ARG A 29 -10.54 4.79 16.19
CA ARG A 29 -9.69 5.17 15.05
C ARG A 29 -10.45 5.15 13.72
N LEU A 30 -11.34 4.19 13.52
CA LEU A 30 -12.12 4.04 12.28
C LEU A 30 -13.41 4.87 12.26
N GLY A 31 -13.83 5.46 13.39
CA GLY A 31 -15.14 6.12 13.50
C GLY A 31 -16.32 5.17 13.30
N ILE A 32 -16.13 3.86 13.56
CA ILE A 32 -17.17 2.83 13.41
C ILE A 32 -17.59 2.38 14.81
N HIS A 33 -18.89 2.26 15.07
CA HIS A 33 -19.38 1.70 16.33
C HIS A 33 -18.79 0.31 16.64
N HIS A 34 -18.32 0.11 17.87
CA HIS A 34 -17.69 -1.14 18.31
C HIS A 34 -18.53 -2.40 18.02
N SER A 35 -19.84 -2.36 18.23
CA SER A 35 -20.75 -3.47 17.95
C SER A 35 -20.80 -3.83 16.46
N ALA A 36 -20.81 -2.81 15.58
CA ALA A 36 -20.78 -2.98 14.13
C ALA A 36 -19.43 -3.54 13.66
N LEU A 37 -18.32 -3.03 14.20
CA LEU A 37 -16.97 -3.52 13.90
C LEU A 37 -16.81 -4.99 14.31
N SER A 38 -17.22 -5.33 15.54
CA SER A 38 -17.20 -6.71 16.07
C SER A 38 -18.07 -7.66 15.24
N ARG A 39 -19.27 -7.23 14.83
CA ARG A 39 -20.14 -8.03 13.95
C ARG A 39 -19.51 -8.26 12.58
N ARG A 40 -18.95 -7.20 11.97
CA ARG A 40 -18.29 -7.28 10.66
C ARG A 40 -17.14 -8.28 10.64
N ILE A 41 -16.30 -8.31 11.69
CA ILE A 41 -15.21 -9.30 11.80
C ILE A 41 -15.75 -10.72 12.02
N ARG A 42 -16.77 -10.89 12.88
CA ARG A 42 -17.39 -12.22 13.06
C ARG A 42 -18.01 -12.76 11.77
N ASP A 43 -18.67 -11.90 11.00
CA ASP A 43 -19.26 -12.27 9.72
C ASP A 43 -18.16 -12.68 8.70
N LEU A 44 -17.02 -12.00 8.72
CA LEU A 44 -15.83 -12.38 7.94
C LEU A 44 -15.31 -13.75 8.37
N GLU A 45 -15.03 -13.95 9.66
CA GLU A 45 -14.54 -15.21 10.22
C GLU A 45 -15.49 -16.38 9.90
N HIS A 46 -16.80 -16.16 10.02
CA HIS A 46 -17.81 -17.13 9.65
C HIS A 46 -17.77 -17.47 8.16
N SER A 47 -17.62 -16.47 7.29
CA SER A 47 -17.51 -16.68 5.84
C SER A 47 -16.26 -17.45 5.43
N LEU A 48 -15.18 -17.33 6.21
CA LEU A 48 -13.91 -18.04 6.03
C LEU A 48 -13.89 -19.40 6.74
N GLY A 49 -14.87 -19.67 7.62
CA GLY A 49 -14.88 -20.86 8.49
C GLY A 49 -13.69 -20.94 9.44
N THR A 50 -13.02 -19.83 9.71
CA THR A 50 -11.76 -19.78 10.48
C THR A 50 -11.71 -18.50 11.31
N ALA A 51 -11.37 -18.62 12.59
CA ALA A 51 -11.14 -17.47 13.47
C ALA A 51 -9.85 -16.76 13.07
N LEU A 52 -9.93 -15.44 12.92
CA LEU A 52 -8.79 -14.57 12.61
C LEU A 52 -8.24 -13.90 13.87
N PHE A 53 -9.05 -13.76 14.91
CA PHE A 53 -8.65 -13.15 16.17
C PHE A 53 -8.99 -14.01 17.39
N GLU A 54 -8.13 -13.94 18.40
CA GLU A 54 -8.36 -14.48 19.74
C GLU A 54 -8.46 -13.34 20.76
N ARG A 55 -9.39 -13.49 21.71
CA ARG A 55 -9.62 -12.52 22.79
C ARG A 55 -8.94 -13.02 24.06
N HIS A 56 -8.22 -12.13 24.74
CA HIS A 56 -7.59 -12.40 26.02
C HIS A 56 -7.81 -11.22 26.98
N SER A 57 -7.42 -11.38 28.24
CA SER A 57 -7.57 -10.36 29.29
C SER A 57 -6.91 -9.01 28.97
N GLY A 58 -5.88 -9.02 28.12
CA GLY A 58 -5.12 -7.85 27.70
C GLY A 58 -5.51 -7.29 26.32
N GLY A 59 -6.60 -7.75 25.72
CA GLY A 59 -7.05 -7.28 24.41
C GLY A 59 -7.25 -8.39 23.39
N VAL A 60 -6.82 -8.13 22.16
CA VAL A 60 -7.06 -9.00 21.00
C VAL A 60 -5.78 -9.19 20.21
N ARG A 61 -5.54 -10.43 19.79
CA ARG A 61 -4.40 -10.80 18.94
C ARG A 61 -4.87 -11.61 17.74
N PRO A 62 -4.18 -11.52 16.58
CA PRO A 62 -4.45 -12.41 15.46
C PRO A 62 -4.12 -13.86 15.81
N THR A 63 -4.95 -14.79 15.35
CA THR A 63 -4.58 -16.22 15.34
C THR A 63 -3.46 -16.47 14.32
N VAL A 64 -2.93 -17.70 14.25
CA VAL A 64 -1.96 -18.08 13.21
C VAL A 64 -2.53 -17.83 11.80
N ALA A 65 -3.79 -18.19 11.57
CA ALA A 65 -4.49 -17.95 10.30
C ALA A 65 -4.69 -16.44 10.04
N GLY A 66 -5.11 -15.69 11.07
CA GLY A 66 -5.25 -14.24 11.00
C GLY A 66 -3.94 -13.53 10.65
N ALA A 67 -2.84 -13.89 11.32
CA ALA A 67 -1.52 -13.32 11.05
C ALA A 67 -1.07 -13.58 9.60
N GLY A 68 -1.33 -14.79 9.08
CA GLY A 68 -1.04 -15.13 7.69
C GLY A 68 -1.83 -14.27 6.69
N LEU A 69 -3.14 -14.13 6.92
CA LEU A 69 -4.02 -13.29 6.10
C LEU A 69 -3.57 -11.82 6.12
N LEU A 70 -3.38 -11.25 7.31
CA LEU A 70 -3.05 -9.83 7.49
C LEU A 70 -1.70 -9.48 6.87
N ARG A 71 -0.71 -10.36 6.95
CA ARG A 71 0.60 -10.17 6.29
C ARG A 71 0.45 -10.08 4.78
N ASN A 72 -0.32 -10.98 4.17
CA ASN A 72 -0.55 -10.96 2.72
C ASN A 72 -1.37 -9.75 2.30
N LEU A 73 -2.38 -9.38 3.09
CA LEU A 73 -3.22 -8.23 2.85
C LEU A 73 -2.43 -6.92 2.81
N ARG A 74 -1.48 -6.71 3.74
CA ARG A 74 -0.60 -5.53 3.73
C ARG A 74 0.15 -5.39 2.40
N ARG A 75 0.64 -6.49 1.83
CA ARG A 75 1.33 -6.49 0.53
C ARG A 75 0.37 -6.10 -0.60
N VAL A 76 -0.82 -6.71 -0.63
CA VAL A 76 -1.83 -6.43 -1.66
C VAL A 76 -2.29 -4.98 -1.62
N LEU A 77 -2.49 -4.41 -0.43
CA LEU A 77 -2.86 -3.01 -0.28
C LEU A 77 -1.74 -2.07 -0.71
N ALA A 78 -0.48 -2.38 -0.37
CA ALA A 78 0.66 -1.60 -0.86
C ALA A 78 0.78 -1.60 -2.39
N ASP A 79 0.57 -2.76 -3.03
CA ASP A 79 0.57 -2.87 -4.50
C ASP A 79 -0.60 -2.09 -5.12
N LEU A 80 -1.77 -2.12 -4.47
CA LEU A 80 -2.95 -1.35 -4.89
C LEU A 80 -2.71 0.15 -4.76
N ASP A 81 -2.13 0.62 -3.65
CA ASP A 81 -1.78 2.03 -3.44
C ASP A 81 -0.78 2.54 -4.49
N GLY A 82 0.21 1.71 -4.85
CA GLY A 82 1.13 2.00 -5.95
C GLY A 82 0.40 2.14 -7.29
N THR A 83 -0.52 1.22 -7.58
CA THR A 83 -1.34 1.26 -8.80
C THR A 83 -2.24 2.50 -8.85
N LEU A 84 -2.90 2.83 -7.74
CA LEU A 84 -3.76 4.03 -7.64
C LEU A 84 -2.96 5.32 -7.77
N THR A 85 -1.73 5.34 -7.23
CA THR A 85 -0.80 6.47 -7.40
C THR A 85 -0.43 6.65 -8.86
N MET A 86 -0.09 5.57 -9.58
CA MET A 86 0.18 5.62 -11.03
C MET A 86 -1.01 6.17 -11.83
N VAL A 87 -2.24 5.81 -11.47
CA VAL A 87 -3.45 6.33 -12.15
C VAL A 87 -3.64 7.82 -11.87
N LYS A 88 -3.38 8.29 -10.65
CA LYS A 88 -3.45 9.71 -10.29
C LYS A 88 -2.37 10.51 -11.02
N THR A 89 -1.14 10.01 -11.08
CA THR A 89 -0.04 10.68 -11.78
C THR A 89 -0.23 10.62 -13.29
N ALA A 90 -0.78 9.57 -13.87
CA ALA A 90 -1.13 9.54 -15.30
C ALA A 90 -2.10 10.66 -15.71
N ARG A 91 -2.90 11.17 -14.77
CA ARG A 91 -3.79 12.34 -14.99
C ARG A 91 -3.06 13.69 -14.85
N GLY A 92 -1.97 13.76 -14.07
CA GLY A 92 -1.15 14.98 -13.89
C GLY A 92 0.11 15.06 -14.76
N VAL A 93 0.56 13.94 -15.34
CA VAL A 93 1.76 13.84 -16.19
C VAL A 93 1.51 14.37 -17.61
N GLN A 94 0.28 14.74 -17.97
CA GLN A 94 0.06 15.50 -19.21
C GLN A 94 0.61 16.93 -19.15
N ASP A 95 0.89 17.48 -17.96
CA ASP A 95 1.33 18.88 -17.82
C ASP A 95 2.78 19.09 -17.34
N ALA A 96 3.52 18.05 -16.98
CA ALA A 96 4.92 18.23 -16.57
C ALA A 96 5.78 16.96 -16.74
N SER A 97 6.33 16.77 -17.94
CA SER A 97 7.51 15.93 -18.14
C SER A 97 8.73 16.82 -18.34
N LEU A 98 9.59 16.93 -17.33
CA LEU A 98 10.91 17.54 -17.48
C LEU A 98 11.92 16.44 -17.81
N ALA A 99 12.34 16.36 -19.07
CA ALA A 99 13.47 15.53 -19.48
C ALA A 99 14.74 16.38 -19.44
N THR A 100 15.53 16.29 -18.38
CA THR A 100 16.88 16.85 -18.35
C THR A 100 17.86 15.82 -18.90
N GLY A 101 18.40 16.05 -20.09
CA GLY A 101 19.57 15.32 -20.56
C GLY A 101 20.78 15.73 -19.72
N LEU A 102 21.37 14.79 -18.97
CA LEU A 102 22.67 15.02 -18.34
C LEU A 102 23.76 14.69 -19.36
N GLU A 103 24.61 15.67 -19.68
CA GLU A 103 25.69 15.53 -20.67
C GLU A 103 27.02 15.01 -20.08
N ALA A 104 27.03 14.51 -18.85
CA ALA A 104 28.23 13.99 -18.22
C ALA A 104 28.15 12.46 -17.99
N PRO A 105 29.27 11.72 -18.10
CA PRO A 105 29.31 10.34 -17.63
C PRO A 105 29.18 10.33 -16.11
N LEU A 106 27.96 10.17 -15.62
CA LEU A 106 27.72 9.90 -14.21
C LEU A 106 28.15 8.49 -13.90
N HIS A 107 28.88 8.31 -12.79
CA HIS A 107 29.07 6.98 -12.25
C HIS A 107 27.74 6.49 -11.66
N ALA A 108 27.43 5.19 -11.80
CA ALA A 108 26.14 4.61 -11.37
C ALA A 108 25.78 4.93 -9.90
N THR A 109 26.79 5.18 -9.07
CA THR A 109 26.65 5.58 -7.65
C THR A 109 26.08 6.98 -7.46
N GLU A 110 26.45 7.95 -8.30
CA GLU A 110 25.99 9.34 -8.16
C GLU A 110 24.51 9.49 -8.52
N ILE A 111 24.06 8.72 -9.52
CA ILE A 111 22.64 8.62 -9.86
C ILE A 111 21.88 7.97 -8.70
N LEU A 112 22.44 6.93 -8.10
CA LEU A 112 21.79 6.22 -7.01
C LEU A 112 21.62 7.12 -5.78
N ASP A 113 22.61 7.94 -5.44
CA ASP A 113 22.53 8.88 -4.33
C ASP A 113 21.46 9.96 -4.60
N ALA A 114 21.46 10.56 -5.79
CA ALA A 114 20.46 11.55 -6.18
C ALA A 114 19.03 10.97 -6.20
N VAL A 115 18.86 9.75 -6.73
CA VAL A 115 17.59 9.02 -6.71
C VAL A 115 17.15 8.76 -5.27
N THR A 116 18.07 8.34 -4.41
CA THR A 116 17.79 8.03 -3.01
C THR A 116 17.35 9.28 -2.25
N ASP A 117 18.02 10.42 -2.45
CA ASP A 117 17.66 11.68 -1.81
C ASP A 117 16.32 12.22 -2.29
N VAL A 118 15.99 12.06 -3.58
CA VAL A 118 14.67 12.43 -4.11
C VAL A 118 13.57 11.52 -3.55
N ILE A 119 13.80 10.20 -3.47
CA ILE A 119 12.83 9.26 -2.88
C ILE A 119 12.59 9.59 -1.39
N ARG A 120 13.64 9.94 -0.65
CA ARG A 120 13.51 10.31 0.78
C ARG A 120 12.80 11.65 0.98
N SER A 121 13.10 12.64 0.14
CA SER A 121 12.56 14.00 0.30
C SER A 121 11.18 14.19 -0.31
N ARG A 122 10.81 13.39 -1.33
CA ARG A 122 9.54 13.51 -2.08
C ARG A 122 8.97 12.13 -2.42
N PRO A 123 8.34 11.44 -1.46
CA PRO A 123 7.76 10.13 -1.67
C PRO A 123 6.56 10.11 -2.63
N ASP A 124 6.04 11.29 -3.00
CA ASP A 124 4.95 11.49 -3.96
C ASP A 124 5.41 11.49 -5.44
N VAL A 125 6.71 11.49 -5.70
CA VAL A 125 7.29 11.57 -7.05
C VAL A 125 7.68 10.18 -7.56
N SER A 126 7.12 9.77 -8.70
CA SER A 126 7.55 8.56 -9.40
C SER A 126 8.74 8.86 -10.31
N LEU A 127 9.89 8.22 -10.05
CA LEU A 127 11.07 8.32 -10.89
C LEU A 127 11.06 7.24 -11.98
N ARG A 128 11.30 7.65 -13.23
CA ARG A 128 11.47 6.73 -14.36
C ARG A 128 12.84 6.98 -14.98
N LEU A 129 13.76 6.03 -14.83
CA LEU A 129 15.01 6.05 -15.59
C LEU A 129 14.72 5.59 -17.03
N VAL A 130 15.09 6.42 -17.99
CA VAL A 130 15.03 6.08 -19.41
C VAL A 130 16.44 6.28 -19.96
N GLU A 131 17.09 5.17 -20.34
CA GLU A 131 18.36 5.23 -21.03
C GLU A 131 18.09 5.60 -22.49
N THR A 132 18.58 6.76 -22.92
CA THR A 132 18.49 7.18 -24.32
C THR A 132 19.87 7.08 -24.94
N LYS A 133 19.99 6.28 -26.00
CA LYS A 133 21.18 6.27 -26.85
C LYS A 133 21.05 7.44 -27.82
N ARG A 134 22.04 8.34 -27.85
CA ARG A 134 22.10 9.47 -28.79
C ARG A 134 22.02 8.92 -30.23
N GLY A 135 20.86 9.03 -30.86
CA GLY A 135 20.67 8.78 -32.28
C GLY A 135 21.29 9.93 -33.08
N ALA A 136 22.11 9.58 -34.06
CA ALA A 136 22.98 10.47 -34.81
C ALA A 136 22.29 11.74 -35.33
N ALA A 137 23.04 12.84 -35.29
CA ALA A 137 22.70 14.11 -35.90
C ALA A 137 22.20 13.93 -37.34
N ARG A 138 21.00 14.44 -37.63
CA ARG A 138 20.66 14.86 -38.99
C ARG A 138 21.32 16.22 -39.21
N SER A 139 22.44 16.22 -39.93
CA SER A 139 22.99 17.39 -40.62
C SER A 139 22.26 17.58 -41.96
N PRO A 140 22.36 18.79 -42.56
CA PRO A 140 21.26 19.58 -43.12
C PRO A 140 20.66 19.08 -44.45
#